data_AF-A0A0D0CT59-F1
#
_entry.id   AF-A0A0D0CT59-F1
#
_cell.length_a   1.000
_cell.length_b   1.000
_cell.length_c   1.000
_cell.angle_alpha   90.00
_cell.angle_beta   90.00
_cell.angle_gamma   90.00
#
_symmetry.space_group_name_H-M   'P 1'
#
loop_
_entity.id
_entity.type
_entity.pdbx_description
1 polymer ?
#
loop_
_entity_poly.entity_id
_entity_poly.type
_entity_poly.pdbx_seq_one_letter_code
_entity_poly.pdbx_strand_id
1 'polypeptide(L)'
;SFHGYVKTRVDALQLLYAAHQGIIPRITRRLDNTERHSMIKSGAVFIFCGEESGIKRWTDGLLWSSSRIDGDFRVYREISQRAGSRGGYKKAYSGQAASNSPRLTSENVRSSNAQSGNYQGIFKPKGLMKK
;
A
#
# COMPACT_ATOMS: atom_id res chain seq x y z
N SER A 1 -11.62 6.40 -16.68
CA SER A 1 -11.14 5.09 -16.18
C SER A 1 -12.21 4.06 -16.43
N PHE A 2 -11.88 2.76 -16.35
CA PHE A 2 -12.88 1.68 -16.38
C PHE A 2 -13.37 1.37 -14.96
N HIS A 3 -14.61 0.91 -14.82
CA HIS A 3 -15.16 0.38 -13.56
C HIS A 3 -15.66 -1.05 -13.77
N GLY A 4 -15.10 -2.00 -13.01
CA GLY A 4 -15.45 -3.41 -13.08
C GLY A 4 -14.48 -4.27 -12.27
N TYR A 5 -14.53 -5.59 -12.49
CA TYR A 5 -13.67 -6.54 -11.80
C TYR A 5 -12.79 -7.29 -12.81
N VAL A 6 -11.48 -7.32 -12.54
CA VAL A 6 -10.49 -8.06 -13.34
C VAL A 6 -10.24 -9.40 -12.68
N LYS A 7 -10.94 -10.44 -13.14
CA LYS A 7 -10.84 -11.79 -12.57
C LYS A 7 -9.61 -12.51 -13.12
N THR A 8 -9.46 -12.52 -14.44
CA THR A 8 -8.46 -13.33 -15.14
C THR A 8 -7.43 -12.48 -15.89
N ARG A 9 -6.34 -13.12 -16.33
CA ARG A 9 -5.37 -12.50 -17.25
C ARG A 9 -6.00 -12.06 -18.57
N VAL A 10 -7.02 -12.78 -19.04
CA VAL A 10 -7.70 -12.47 -20.32
C VAL A 10 -8.44 -11.14 -20.19
N ASP A 11 -9.16 -10.93 -19.08
CA ASP A 11 -9.83 -9.66 -18.78
C ASP A 11 -8.82 -8.50 -18.79
N ALA A 12 -7.64 -8.70 -18.17
CA ALA A 12 -6.58 -7.70 -18.15
C ALA A 12 -6.05 -7.39 -19.56
N LEU A 13 -5.81 -8.40 -20.39
CA LEU A 13 -5.35 -8.22 -21.77
C LEU A 13 -6.39 -7.49 -22.63
N GLN A 14 -7.67 -7.80 -22.47
CA GLN A 14 -8.76 -7.09 -23.17
C GLN A 14 -8.81 -5.61 -22.79
N LEU A 15 -8.69 -5.30 -21.50
CA LEU A 15 -8.65 -3.92 -21.01
C LEU A 15 -7.40 -3.18 -21.52
N LEU A 16 -6.24 -3.83 -21.55
CA LEU A 16 -5.02 -3.26 -22.13
C LEU A 16 -5.18 -2.98 -23.63
N TYR A 17 -5.76 -3.91 -24.39
CA TYR A 17 -6.03 -3.72 -25.81
C TYR A 17 -7.00 -2.56 -26.05
N ALA A 18 -8.12 -2.51 -25.32
CA ALA A 18 -9.08 -1.41 -25.41
C ALA A 18 -8.47 -0.05 -25.04
N ALA A 19 -7.56 -0.03 -24.05
CA ALA A 19 -6.84 1.18 -23.67
C ALA A 19 -5.82 1.62 -24.73
N HIS A 20 -5.16 0.67 -25.40
CA HIS A 20 -4.26 0.93 -26.52
C HIS A 20 -5.00 1.54 -27.72
N GLN A 21 -6.21 1.04 -28.00
CA GLN A 21 -7.11 1.58 -29.04
C GLN A 21 -7.78 2.92 -28.66
N GLY A 22 -7.54 3.43 -27.45
CA GLY A 22 -8.15 4.68 -26.98
C GLY A 22 -9.62 4.57 -26.56
N ILE A 23 -10.20 3.36 -26.56
CA ILE A 23 -11.58 3.11 -26.13
C ILE A 23 -11.72 3.36 -24.62
N ILE A 24 -10.73 2.91 -23.85
CA ILE A 24 -10.65 3.16 -22.41
C ILE A 24 -9.58 4.22 -22.16
N PRO A 25 -9.88 5.29 -21.40
CA PRO A 25 -8.91 6.32 -21.10
C PRO A 25 -7.78 5.76 -20.22
N ARG A 26 -6.54 6.08 -20.63
CA ARG A 26 -5.31 5.78 -19.88
C ARG A 26 -4.98 6.93 -18.92
N ILE A 27 -4.28 6.59 -17.85
CA ILE A 27 -3.67 7.56 -16.94
C ILE A 27 -2.34 8.00 -17.56
N THR A 28 -2.26 9.27 -17.92
CA THR A 28 -1.10 9.89 -18.60
C THR A 28 -0.27 10.76 -17.66
N ARG A 29 -0.64 10.87 -16.39
CA ARG A 29 0.14 11.54 -15.33
C ARG A 29 -0.26 11.03 -13.96
N ARG A 30 0.50 11.37 -12.92
CA ARG A 30 0.10 11.08 -11.54
C ARG A 30 -1.21 11.79 -11.18
N LEU A 31 -2.03 11.10 -10.40
CA LEU A 31 -3.26 11.67 -9.84
C LEU A 31 -2.93 12.67 -8.72
N ASP A 32 -3.63 13.80 -8.72
CA ASP A 32 -3.60 14.73 -7.60
C ASP A 32 -4.35 14.17 -6.37
N ASN A 33 -4.40 14.94 -5.28
CA ASN A 33 -5.01 14.45 -4.05
C ASN A 33 -6.54 14.31 -4.15
N THR A 34 -7.19 15.20 -4.91
CA THR A 34 -8.64 15.24 -5.12
C THR A 34 -9.08 14.09 -6.02
N GLU A 35 -8.36 13.87 -7.12
CA GLU A 35 -8.53 12.75 -8.03
C GLU A 35 -8.33 11.42 -7.28
N ARG A 36 -7.29 11.31 -6.45
CA ARG A 36 -7.07 10.11 -5.63
C ARG A 36 -8.25 9.82 -4.72
N HIS A 37 -8.73 10.83 -3.99
CA HIS A 37 -9.83 10.67 -3.05
C HIS A 37 -11.15 10.28 -3.73
N SER A 38 -11.41 10.79 -4.93
CA SER A 38 -12.66 10.55 -5.66
C SER A 38 -12.66 9.29 -6.52
N MET A 39 -11.51 8.92 -7.09
CA MET A 39 -11.40 7.86 -8.09
C MET A 39 -10.98 6.50 -7.51
N ILE A 40 -10.22 6.46 -6.41
CA ILE A 40 -9.74 5.20 -5.82
C ILE A 40 -10.84 4.61 -4.96
N LYS A 41 -11.61 3.70 -5.55
CA LYS A 41 -12.73 3.01 -4.92
C LYS A 41 -12.89 1.60 -5.49
N SER A 42 -13.74 0.79 -4.86
CA SER A 42 -14.02 -0.56 -5.32
C SER A 42 -14.45 -0.56 -6.80
N GLY A 43 -13.85 -1.44 -7.59
CA GLY A 43 -14.10 -1.58 -9.03
C GLY A 43 -13.32 -0.62 -9.93
N ALA A 44 -12.61 0.38 -9.41
CA ALA A 44 -11.84 1.29 -10.25
C ALA A 44 -10.62 0.58 -10.87
N VAL A 45 -10.48 0.66 -12.19
CA VAL A 45 -9.31 0.13 -12.92
C VAL A 45 -8.55 1.26 -13.61
N PHE A 46 -7.24 1.31 -13.36
CA PHE A 46 -6.32 2.30 -13.89
C PHE A 46 -5.27 1.62 -14.75
N ILE A 47 -5.11 2.14 -15.97
CA ILE A 47 -4.13 1.65 -16.95
C ILE A 47 -3.22 2.81 -17.29
N PHE A 48 -1.90 2.61 -17.22
CA PHE A 48 -0.91 3.62 -17.57
C PHE A 48 0.25 3.00 -18.32
N CYS A 49 0.83 3.76 -19.25
CA CYS A 49 2.10 3.42 -19.88
C CYS A 49 3.23 4.19 -19.19
N GLY A 50 4.32 3.50 -18.84
CA GLY A 50 5.44 4.12 -18.10
C GLY A 50 6.14 5.23 -18.88
N GLU A 51 6.25 5.10 -20.20
CA GLU A 51 6.88 6.09 -21.09
C GLU A 51 6.01 7.34 -21.23
N GLU A 52 4.71 7.16 -21.49
CA GLU A 52 3.76 8.26 -21.66
C GLU A 52 3.49 8.99 -20.34
N SER A 53 3.32 8.25 -19.24
CA SER A 53 2.88 8.83 -17.97
C SER A 53 4.01 9.22 -17.01
N GLY A 54 5.21 8.69 -17.23
CA GLY A 54 6.33 8.75 -16.28
C GLY A 54 6.09 7.94 -14.99
N ILE A 55 5.01 7.18 -14.88
CA ILE A 55 4.67 6.41 -13.67
C ILE A 55 5.40 5.06 -13.72
N LYS A 56 6.44 4.90 -12.88
CA LYS A 56 7.15 3.63 -12.70
C LYS A 56 6.52 2.71 -11.64
N ARG A 57 5.85 3.32 -10.67
CA ARG A 57 5.17 2.65 -9.55
C ARG A 57 3.90 3.42 -9.21
N TRP A 58 2.80 2.68 -9.11
CA TRP A 58 1.51 3.24 -8.70
C TRP A 58 1.54 3.65 -7.22
N THR A 59 1.06 4.85 -6.94
CA THR A 59 0.97 5.43 -5.59
C THR A 59 -0.40 6.06 -5.41
N ASP A 60 -1.23 5.46 -4.56
CA ASP A 60 -2.61 5.87 -4.29
C ASP A 60 -2.77 6.60 -2.95
N GLY A 61 -1.75 6.58 -2.08
CA GLY A 61 -1.78 7.20 -0.76
C GLY A 61 -2.45 6.33 0.32
N LEU A 62 -2.88 5.12 -0.01
CA LEU A 62 -3.43 4.16 0.95
C LEU A 62 -2.31 3.27 1.53
N LEU A 63 -2.56 2.73 2.72
CA LEU A 63 -1.69 1.73 3.32
C LEU A 63 -2.10 0.33 2.85
N TRP A 64 -1.11 -0.42 2.37
CA TRP A 64 -1.29 -1.75 1.81
C TRP A 64 -0.49 -2.79 2.58
N SER A 65 -1.06 -3.99 2.74
CA SER A 65 -0.36 -5.16 3.24
C SER A 65 0.81 -5.56 2.33
N SER A 66 1.68 -6.46 2.79
CA SER A 66 2.68 -7.08 1.90
C SER A 66 1.97 -7.83 0.76
N SER A 67 2.58 -7.84 -0.44
CA SER A 67 1.99 -8.48 -1.61
C SER A 67 1.77 -9.99 -1.40
N ARG A 68 0.70 -10.49 -2.02
CA ARG A 68 0.42 -11.91 -2.21
C ARG A 68 0.29 -12.21 -3.71
N ILE A 69 0.58 -13.43 -4.09
CA ILE A 69 0.40 -13.90 -5.48
C ILE A 69 -0.98 -14.54 -5.56
N ASP A 70 -1.78 -14.13 -6.55
CA ASP A 70 -3.06 -14.72 -6.90
C ASP A 70 -3.11 -14.90 -8.42
N GLY A 71 -2.80 -16.12 -8.88
CA GLY A 71 -2.53 -16.39 -10.29
C GLY A 71 -1.43 -15.49 -10.85
N ASP A 72 -1.74 -14.78 -11.92
CA ASP A 72 -0.82 -13.87 -12.62
C ASP A 72 -0.67 -12.48 -11.95
N PHE A 73 -1.25 -12.28 -10.77
CA PHE A 73 -1.40 -10.95 -10.18
C PHE A 73 -0.81 -10.80 -8.79
N ARG A 74 -0.50 -9.55 -8.44
CA ARG A 74 -0.03 -9.15 -7.11
C ARG A 74 -1.17 -8.51 -6.34
N VAL A 75 -1.66 -9.20 -5.33
CA VAL A 75 -2.79 -8.72 -4.52
C VAL A 75 -2.31 -8.09 -3.22
N TYR A 76 -2.96 -7.00 -2.86
CA TYR A 76 -2.75 -6.22 -1.65
C TYR A 76 -4.09 -5.97 -0.97
N ARG A 77 -4.11 -5.96 0.36
CA ARG A 77 -5.28 -5.59 1.17
C ARG A 77 -5.00 -4.30 1.92
N GLU A 78 -5.99 -3.42 1.99
CA GLU A 78 -5.87 -2.17 2.72
C GLU A 78 -5.74 -2.44 4.23
N ILE A 79 -4.82 -1.72 4.87
CA ILE A 79 -4.53 -1.83 6.29
C ILE A 79 -4.75 -0.49 6.99
N SER A 80 -5.17 -0.51 8.25
CA SER A 80 -5.27 0.68 9.09
C SER A 80 -3.93 1.03 9.74
N GLN A 81 -3.05 0.05 9.94
CA GLN A 81 -1.77 0.24 10.62
C GLN A 81 -0.73 -0.75 10.10
N ARG A 82 0.51 -0.28 9.93
CA ARG A 82 1.66 -1.13 9.59
C ARG A 82 2.06 -1.99 10.79
N ALA A 83 2.53 -3.20 10.52
CA ALA A 83 3.11 -4.06 11.55
C ALA A 83 4.30 -3.33 12.20
N GLY A 84 4.34 -3.30 13.54
CA GLY A 84 5.40 -2.63 14.30
C GLY A 84 5.10 -1.19 14.77
N SER A 85 3.95 -0.60 14.43
CA SER A 85 3.57 0.73 14.94
C SER A 85 2.93 0.71 16.34
N ARG A 86 3.04 -0.40 17.09
CA ARG A 86 2.62 -0.47 18.49
C ARG A 86 3.75 0.09 19.37
N GLY A 87 3.70 1.39 19.69
CA GLY A 87 4.59 1.97 20.70
C GLY A 87 4.99 3.41 20.43
N GLY A 88 4.04 4.33 20.54
CA GLY A 88 4.29 5.76 20.52
C GLY A 88 3.16 6.49 21.23
N TYR A 89 2.84 6.06 22.45
CA TYR A 89 2.05 6.89 23.36
C TYR A 89 2.78 8.22 23.48
N LYS A 90 2.15 9.28 22.96
CA LYS A 90 2.57 10.64 23.25
C LYS A 90 2.48 10.83 24.77
N LYS A 91 3.61 10.81 25.45
CA LYS A 91 3.70 11.37 26.80
C LYS A 91 4.16 12.80 26.63
N ALA A 92 3.19 13.72 26.73
CA ALA A 92 3.49 15.12 26.99
C ALA A 92 4.22 15.17 28.33
N TYR A 93 5.47 15.64 28.33
CA TYR A 93 6.12 16.14 29.53
C TYR A 93 6.67 17.53 29.24
N SER A 94 6.01 18.48 29.85
CA SER A 94 6.53 19.77 30.28
C SER A 94 7.78 19.59 31.15
N GLY A 95 8.77 20.47 30.98
CA GLY A 95 9.62 20.96 32.08
C GLY A 95 11.00 20.33 32.28
N GLN A 96 12.01 21.14 31.93
CA GLN A 96 13.28 21.38 32.64
C GLN A 96 14.39 20.29 32.79
N ALA A 97 15.55 20.68 32.24
CA ALA A 97 16.96 20.39 32.56
C ALA A 97 17.34 19.38 33.66
N ALA A 98 18.25 18.45 33.35
CA ALA A 98 19.63 18.38 33.92
C ALA A 98 20.40 17.14 33.40
N SER A 99 21.71 17.24 33.55
CA SER A 99 22.85 16.45 33.07
C SER A 99 22.98 14.97 33.51
N ASN A 100 23.89 14.30 32.79
CA ASN A 100 24.70 13.11 33.12
C ASN A 100 24.29 11.74 32.52
N SER A 101 25.20 11.24 31.65
CA SER A 101 25.36 9.81 31.31
C SER A 101 25.87 9.02 32.51
N PRO A 102 25.68 7.69 32.54
CA PRO A 102 26.76 6.83 32.03
C PRO A 102 26.29 5.61 31.22
N ARG A 103 27.28 5.08 30.50
CA ARG A 103 27.35 3.96 29.55
C ARG A 103 27.39 2.60 30.26
N LEU A 104 26.52 1.65 29.92
CA LEU A 104 26.68 0.20 30.17
C LEU A 104 25.92 -0.62 29.10
N THR A 105 26.65 -1.29 28.19
CA THR A 105 26.95 -2.74 28.10
C THR A 105 25.96 -3.53 27.24
N SER A 106 26.51 -4.08 26.16
CA SER A 106 25.91 -5.06 25.27
C SER A 106 25.91 -6.45 25.92
N GLU A 107 24.73 -7.01 26.18
CA GLU A 107 24.59 -8.45 26.41
C GLU A 107 23.39 -9.03 25.67
N ASN A 108 23.70 -10.11 24.94
CA ASN A 108 22.80 -11.01 24.26
C ASN A 108 21.84 -11.67 25.25
N VAL A 109 20.53 -11.48 25.06
CA VAL A 109 19.53 -12.45 25.54
C VAL A 109 18.82 -13.03 24.33
N ARG A 110 19.19 -14.27 24.01
CA ARG A 110 18.44 -15.16 23.14
C ARG A 110 17.10 -15.45 23.81
N SER A 111 16.02 -14.95 23.23
CA SER A 111 14.68 -15.47 23.48
C SER A 111 14.09 -15.98 22.17
N SER A 112 14.20 -17.29 22.02
CA SER A 112 13.51 -18.12 21.06
C SER A 112 11.99 -18.04 21.28
N ASN A 113 11.29 -17.40 20.34
CA ASN A 113 10.02 -17.91 19.81
C ASN A 113 9.66 -17.13 18.55
N ALA A 114 10.12 -17.62 17.40
CA ALA A 114 9.66 -17.16 16.10
C ALA A 114 8.26 -17.70 15.84
N GLN A 115 7.25 -17.15 16.51
CA GLN A 115 5.90 -17.13 15.96
C GLN A 115 5.92 -16.09 14.85
N SER A 116 5.66 -16.56 13.62
CA SER A 116 5.50 -15.78 12.39
C SER A 116 4.71 -14.49 12.63
N GLY A 117 5.41 -13.44 13.04
CA GLY A 117 4.84 -12.16 13.41
C GLY A 117 4.17 -11.55 12.20
N ASN A 118 2.96 -11.02 12.41
CA ASN A 118 2.05 -10.63 11.36
C ASN A 118 2.58 -9.40 10.59
N TYR A 119 3.52 -9.61 9.64
CA TYR A 119 4.12 -8.56 8.78
C TYR A 119 3.11 -7.87 7.86
N GLN A 120 1.85 -8.29 7.89
CA GLN A 120 0.77 -7.78 7.07
C GLN A 120 0.18 -6.47 7.60
N GLY A 121 0.32 -6.15 8.89
CA GLY A 121 -0.38 -5.02 9.52
C GLY A 121 -1.83 -5.36 9.91
N ILE A 122 -2.57 -4.38 10.47
CA ILE A 122 -3.97 -4.57 10.87
C ILE A 122 -4.86 -4.28 9.64
N PHE A 123 -5.60 -5.28 9.17
CA PHE A 123 -6.52 -5.09 8.04
C PHE A 123 -7.65 -4.13 8.41
N LYS A 124 -7.94 -3.20 7.49
CA LYS A 124 -9.05 -2.27 7.67
C LYS A 124 -10.39 -3.01 7.45
N PRO A 125 -11.36 -2.92 8.37
CA PRO A 125 -12.70 -3.45 8.13
C PRO A 125 -13.31 -2.82 6.87
N LYS A 126 -13.84 -3.64 5.96
CA LYS A 126 -14.33 -3.20 4.62
C LYS A 126 -13.29 -2.42 3.80
N GLY A 127 -12.01 -2.66 4.05
CA GLY A 127 -10.91 -2.05 3.30
C GLY A 127 -10.87 -2.53 1.84
N LEU A 128 -10.19 -1.75 1.01
CA LEU A 128 -10.02 -2.08 -0.40
C LEU A 128 -9.07 -3.26 -0.61
N MET A 129 -9.22 -3.91 -1.76
CA MET A 129 -8.25 -4.85 -2.30
C MET A 129 -7.73 -4.29 -3.63
N LYS A 130 -6.42 -4.37 -3.81
CA LYS A 130 -5.73 -3.95 -5.05
C LYS A 130 -5.05 -5.16 -5.68
N LYS A 131 -5.03 -5.18 -7.00
CA LYS A 131 -4.49 -6.24 -7.85
C LYS A 131 -3.54 -5.64 -8.88
#